data_AF-I3IPU4-F1
#
_entry.id   AF-I3IPU4-F1
#
_cell.length_a   1.000
_cell.length_b   1.000
_cell.length_c   1.000
_cell.angle_alpha   90.00
_cell.angle_beta   90.00
_cell.angle_gamma   90.00
#
_symmetry.space_group_name_H-M   'P 1'
#
loop_
_entity.id
_entity.type
_entity.pdbx_description
1 polymer ?
#
loop_
_entity_poly.entity_id
_entity_poly.type
_entity_poly.pdbx_seq_one_letter_code
_entity_poly.pdbx_strand_id
1 'polypeptide(L)'
;MARLKQLLGFIQRRKKLVGFFTIIVLIVFFVTIRKVYHYSEQSEFCASCHEMKIHYDSFKASKHHNEHVENCHACHVGSGLKGYAHAKLSDGTHDSKMHALQAFTDGAFIEIAEDSLQILNGNCVRCHSEGFTKDKSHIEFVAKSNKHAVEGTTPEKLLCTDCHLGIVHPHMPGDLFKAYAARKIKPFGTYEETDCLACHKMATPDVVKEWTRGAHAIKGVTCISCHGNDHRFIAKKQGHVAASTCGECHQNQYLEFRESAHHKGHPVATPSAFDVISTRLLNIEGCKDCHKLSLTYEFDRIGGSCDACHPSHEFSVAKAKAYDACEKCHVGGPEHAQLNTAEGSIFGKVQKMRSQGLITKDLVTCQSCHGPNKSHNFSKIAIPQDINVLLFGGYGFVKAPAGH
;
A
#
# COMPACT_ATOMS: atom_id res chain seq x y z
N MET A 1 -33.20 -6.65 -67.40
CA MET A 1 -32.22 -6.48 -68.49
C MET A 1 -32.33 -5.15 -69.27
N ALA A 2 -33.52 -4.65 -69.60
CA ALA A 2 -33.69 -3.39 -70.37
C ALA A 2 -33.11 -2.14 -69.66
N ARG A 3 -33.36 -1.96 -68.36
CA ARG A 3 -32.82 -0.84 -67.57
C ARG A 3 -31.29 -0.84 -67.49
N LEU A 4 -30.65 -2.01 -67.44
CA LEU A 4 -29.19 -2.15 -67.39
C LEU A 4 -28.55 -1.73 -68.72
N LYS A 5 -29.14 -2.11 -69.86
CA LYS A 5 -28.70 -1.65 -71.20
C LYS A 5 -28.87 -0.13 -71.37
N GLN A 6 -29.94 0.44 -70.83
CA GLN A 6 -30.20 1.88 -70.87
C GLN A 6 -29.18 2.67 -70.02
N LEU A 7 -28.86 2.16 -68.82
CA LEU A 7 -27.85 2.73 -67.92
C LEU A 7 -26.45 2.66 -68.53
N LEU A 8 -26.09 1.51 -69.12
CA LEU A 8 -24.82 1.31 -69.81
C LEU A 8 -24.68 2.24 -71.02
N GLY A 9 -25.75 2.42 -71.80
CA GLY A 9 -25.78 3.36 -72.93
C GLY A 9 -25.64 4.82 -72.50
N PHE A 10 -26.23 5.21 -71.36
CA PHE A 10 -26.07 6.55 -70.77
C PHE A 10 -24.64 6.81 -70.29
N ILE A 11 -24.04 5.85 -69.58
CA ILE A 11 -22.64 5.89 -69.13
C ILE A 11 -21.69 5.98 -70.34
N GLN A 12 -21.96 5.24 -71.43
CA GLN A 12 -21.14 5.24 -72.63
C GLN A 12 -21.18 6.56 -73.42
N ARG A 13 -22.32 7.26 -73.41
CA ARG A 13 -22.47 8.58 -74.08
C ARG A 13 -21.89 9.74 -73.27
N ARG A 14 -21.85 9.62 -71.94
CA ARG A 14 -21.35 10.68 -71.02
C ARG A 14 -20.12 10.26 -70.22
N LYS A 15 -19.27 9.37 -70.77
CA LYS A 15 -18.08 8.81 -70.07
C LYS A 15 -17.20 9.85 -69.37
N LYS A 16 -16.95 11.00 -70.02
CA LYS A 16 -16.15 12.08 -69.44
C LYS A 16 -16.82 12.74 -68.23
N LEU A 17 -18.14 12.97 -68.31
CA LEU A 17 -18.93 13.57 -67.23
C LEU A 17 -19.07 12.59 -66.06
N VAL A 18 -19.42 11.33 -66.34
CA VAL A 18 -19.52 10.27 -65.32
C VAL A 18 -18.17 10.04 -64.66
N GLY A 19 -17.08 9.98 -65.44
CA GLY A 19 -15.72 9.86 -64.91
C GLY A 19 -15.34 11.03 -64.00
N PHE A 20 -15.66 12.26 -64.39
CA PHE A 20 -15.41 13.46 -63.58
C PHE A 20 -16.15 13.41 -62.23
N PHE A 21 -17.44 13.10 -62.23
CA PHE A 21 -18.21 12.96 -60.99
C PHE A 21 -17.73 11.80 -60.13
N THR A 22 -17.37 10.65 -60.73
CA THR A 22 -16.78 9.53 -59.98
C THR A 22 -15.47 9.92 -59.32
N ILE A 23 -14.59 10.67 -60.00
CA ILE A 23 -13.34 11.17 -59.42
C ILE A 23 -13.64 12.13 -58.25
N ILE A 24 -14.59 13.05 -58.41
CA ILE A 24 -15.01 13.94 -57.31
C ILE A 24 -15.52 13.13 -56.13
N VAL A 25 -16.40 12.15 -56.35
CA VAL A 25 -16.93 11.29 -55.29
C VAL A 25 -15.80 10.53 -54.59
N LEU A 26 -14.83 9.98 -55.34
CA LEU A 26 -13.67 9.31 -54.76
C LEU A 26 -12.80 10.28 -53.95
N ILE A 27 -12.51 11.48 -54.45
CA ILE A 27 -11.75 12.49 -53.71
C ILE A 27 -12.46 12.87 -52.41
N VAL A 28 -13.76 13.19 -52.50
CA VAL A 28 -14.58 13.52 -51.32
C VAL A 28 -14.60 12.34 -50.34
N PHE A 29 -14.73 11.11 -50.82
CA PHE A 29 -14.70 9.90 -50.01
C PHE A 29 -13.36 9.74 -49.28
N PHE A 30 -12.22 9.83 -49.99
CA PHE A 30 -10.89 9.72 -49.38
C PHE A 30 -10.60 10.85 -48.38
N VAL A 31 -10.98 12.09 -48.70
CA VAL A 31 -10.83 13.24 -47.78
C VAL A 31 -11.69 13.06 -46.54
N THR A 32 -12.93 12.61 -46.69
CA THR A 32 -13.86 12.38 -45.57
C THR A 32 -13.35 11.25 -44.68
N ILE A 33 -12.95 10.11 -45.26
CA ILE A 33 -12.36 9.00 -44.51
C ILE A 33 -11.12 9.44 -43.75
N ARG A 34 -10.23 10.23 -44.38
CA ARG A 34 -9.03 10.73 -43.69
C ARG A 34 -9.37 11.63 -42.51
N LYS A 35 -10.41 12.45 -42.61
CA LYS A 35 -10.86 13.29 -41.47
C LYS A 35 -11.45 12.44 -40.34
N VAL A 36 -12.33 11.49 -40.66
CA VAL A 36 -12.90 10.57 -39.67
C VAL A 36 -11.81 9.73 -39.01
N TYR A 37 -10.82 9.29 -39.80
CA TYR A 37 -9.63 8.58 -39.35
C TYR A 37 -8.93 9.36 -38.22
N HIS A 38 -8.48 10.60 -38.49
CA HIS A 38 -7.75 11.40 -37.50
C HIS A 38 -8.59 11.87 -36.31
N TYR A 39 -9.91 12.03 -36.51
CA TYR A 39 -10.82 12.35 -35.42
C TYR A 39 -10.95 11.18 -34.43
N SER A 40 -11.05 9.95 -34.94
CA SER A 40 -11.14 8.73 -34.12
C SER A 40 -9.87 8.38 -33.35
N GLU A 41 -8.79 9.14 -33.54
CA GLU A 41 -7.50 8.97 -32.85
C GLU A 41 -7.29 9.96 -31.71
N GLN A 42 -8.16 10.97 -31.60
CA GLN A 42 -8.07 11.96 -30.55
C GLN A 42 -8.52 11.37 -29.22
N SER A 43 -7.81 11.71 -28.15
CA SER A 43 -8.18 11.31 -26.78
C SER A 43 -9.58 11.78 -26.43
N GLU A 44 -10.00 12.93 -26.96
CA GLU A 44 -11.31 13.55 -26.79
C GLU A 44 -12.43 12.72 -27.44
N PHE A 45 -12.15 12.02 -28.54
CA PHE A 45 -13.10 11.07 -29.11
C PHE A 45 -13.31 9.91 -28.15
N CYS A 46 -12.24 9.33 -27.62
CA CYS A 46 -12.33 8.24 -26.65
C CYS A 46 -13.06 8.70 -25.38
N ALA A 47 -12.76 9.90 -24.88
CA ALA A 47 -13.39 10.51 -23.72
C ALA A 47 -14.89 10.82 -23.88
N SER A 48 -15.40 10.80 -25.11
CA SER A 48 -16.84 10.94 -25.35
C SER A 48 -17.64 9.75 -24.82
N CYS A 49 -16.98 8.60 -24.63
CA CYS A 49 -17.55 7.45 -23.95
C CYS A 49 -17.42 7.61 -22.42
N HIS A 50 -18.52 7.42 -21.69
CA HIS A 50 -18.56 7.57 -20.23
C HIS A 50 -17.55 6.67 -19.49
N GLU A 51 -17.33 5.44 -19.97
CA GLU A 51 -16.36 4.46 -19.46
C GLU A 51 -14.92 4.94 -19.54
N MET A 52 -14.62 5.77 -20.55
CA MET A 52 -13.26 6.24 -20.83
C MET A 52 -12.93 7.54 -20.09
N LYS A 53 -13.94 8.23 -19.53
CA LYS A 53 -13.75 9.55 -18.91
C LYS A 53 -12.66 9.53 -17.82
N ILE A 54 -12.66 8.50 -16.97
CA ILE A 54 -11.68 8.36 -15.89
C ILE A 54 -10.26 8.12 -16.42
N HIS A 55 -10.12 7.34 -17.49
CA HIS A 55 -8.84 7.06 -18.13
C HIS A 55 -8.31 8.30 -18.85
N TYR A 56 -9.19 9.07 -19.48
CA TYR A 56 -8.86 10.35 -20.10
C TYR A 56 -8.40 11.39 -19.06
N ASP A 57 -9.18 11.59 -17.99
CA ASP A 57 -8.85 12.56 -16.94
C ASP A 57 -7.51 12.24 -16.28
N SER A 58 -7.25 10.96 -15.99
CA SER A 58 -5.99 10.52 -15.40
C SER A 58 -4.81 10.62 -16.37
N PHE A 59 -4.99 10.32 -17.66
CA PHE A 59 -3.97 10.57 -18.68
C PHE A 59 -3.60 12.05 -18.75
N LYS A 60 -4.59 12.95 -18.86
CA LYS A 60 -4.38 14.41 -18.93
C LYS A 60 -3.68 14.95 -17.68
N ALA A 61 -3.91 14.36 -16.52
CA ALA A 61 -3.22 14.72 -15.27
C ALA A 61 -1.81 14.12 -15.13
N SER A 62 -1.47 13.11 -15.93
CA SER A 62 -0.19 12.41 -15.85
C SER A 62 0.95 13.22 -16.48
N LYS A 63 2.19 12.95 -16.06
CA LYS A 63 3.40 13.50 -16.72
C LYS A 63 3.59 12.99 -18.16
N HIS A 64 2.87 11.94 -18.52
CA HIS A 64 2.87 11.40 -19.88
C HIS A 64 1.89 12.13 -20.79
N HIS A 65 1.08 13.07 -20.30
CA HIS A 65 0.44 14.04 -21.20
C HIS A 65 1.36 15.24 -21.39
N ASN A 66 2.09 15.26 -22.51
CA ASN A 66 3.06 16.31 -22.84
C ASN A 66 3.17 16.46 -24.36
N GLU A 67 4.08 17.34 -24.81
CA GLU A 67 4.30 17.65 -26.24
C GLU A 67 4.69 16.46 -27.11
N HIS A 68 5.17 15.36 -26.53
CA HIS A 68 5.54 14.14 -27.26
C HIS A 68 4.46 13.06 -27.22
N VAL A 69 3.49 13.19 -26.33
CA VAL A 69 2.44 12.20 -26.08
C VAL A 69 1.11 12.93 -25.91
N GLU A 70 0.53 13.28 -27.05
CA GLU A 70 -0.72 14.04 -27.12
C GLU A 70 -1.96 13.14 -26.97
N ASN A 71 -1.87 11.88 -27.40
CA ASN A 71 -3.01 10.99 -27.55
C ASN A 71 -2.85 9.62 -26.88
N CYS A 72 -3.95 9.06 -26.34
CA CYS A 72 -4.01 7.70 -25.78
C CYS A 72 -3.41 6.64 -26.73
N HIS A 73 -3.56 6.85 -28.04
CA HIS A 73 -3.02 5.99 -29.08
C HIS A 73 -1.50 5.83 -29.06
N ALA A 74 -0.76 6.80 -28.51
CA ALA A 74 0.69 6.72 -28.41
C ALA A 74 1.16 5.49 -27.63
N CYS A 75 0.34 5.05 -26.66
CA CYS A 75 0.61 3.89 -25.82
C CYS A 75 -0.24 2.68 -26.23
N HIS A 76 -1.52 2.86 -26.53
CA HIS A 76 -2.48 1.75 -26.70
C HIS A 76 -2.65 1.25 -28.14
N VAL A 77 -2.09 1.93 -29.14
CA VAL A 77 -2.25 1.52 -30.55
C VAL A 77 -0.90 1.23 -31.18
N GLY A 78 -0.81 0.12 -31.92
CA GLY A 78 0.41 -0.27 -32.63
C GLY A 78 0.71 0.68 -33.79
N SER A 79 1.98 0.81 -34.15
CA SER A 79 2.41 1.69 -35.24
C SER A 79 1.96 1.19 -36.61
N GLY A 80 1.75 2.15 -37.53
CA GLY A 80 1.41 1.87 -38.92
C GLY A 80 0.00 1.31 -39.13
N LEU A 81 -0.30 0.97 -40.39
CA LEU A 81 -1.65 0.57 -40.80
C LEU A 81 -2.12 -0.73 -40.13
N LYS A 82 -1.20 -1.66 -39.83
CA LYS A 82 -1.52 -2.95 -39.19
C LYS A 82 -1.94 -2.77 -37.73
N GLY A 83 -1.19 -2.00 -36.94
CA GLY A 83 -1.51 -1.73 -35.55
C GLY A 83 -2.83 -0.95 -35.40
N TYR A 84 -3.07 0.00 -36.30
CA TYR A 84 -4.36 0.69 -36.36
C TYR A 84 -5.52 -0.24 -36.72
N ALA A 85 -5.35 -1.08 -37.75
CA ALA A 85 -6.39 -2.02 -38.14
C ALA A 85 -6.72 -2.99 -37.00
N HIS A 86 -5.72 -3.45 -36.25
CA HIS A 86 -5.93 -4.24 -35.02
C HIS A 86 -6.77 -3.47 -34.01
N ALA A 87 -6.35 -2.25 -33.65
CA ALA A 87 -7.04 -1.42 -32.68
C ALA A 87 -8.49 -1.11 -33.05
N LYS A 88 -8.80 -0.92 -34.34
CA LYS A 88 -10.18 -0.59 -34.77
C LYS A 88 -11.04 -1.82 -35.02
N LEU A 89 -10.49 -2.89 -35.59
CA LEU A 89 -11.26 -4.07 -35.98
C LEU A 89 -11.37 -5.11 -34.87
N SER A 90 -10.34 -5.22 -34.01
CA SER A 90 -10.33 -6.13 -32.86
C SER A 90 -10.78 -5.38 -31.62
N ASP A 91 -9.93 -4.49 -31.11
CA ASP A 91 -10.10 -3.87 -29.79
C ASP A 91 -11.35 -2.96 -29.78
N GLY A 92 -11.49 -2.12 -30.81
CA GLY A 92 -12.63 -1.22 -30.95
C GLY A 92 -13.97 -1.92 -31.19
N THR A 93 -13.99 -3.09 -31.85
CA THR A 93 -15.26 -3.84 -32.03
C THR A 93 -15.65 -4.56 -30.74
N HIS A 94 -14.67 -5.09 -30.01
CA HIS A 94 -14.87 -5.61 -28.67
C HIS A 94 -15.41 -4.54 -27.73
N ASP A 95 -14.76 -3.38 -27.65
CA ASP A 95 -15.16 -2.28 -26.77
C ASP A 95 -16.55 -1.75 -27.13
N SER A 96 -16.84 -1.58 -28.42
CA SER A 96 -18.17 -1.18 -28.88
C SER A 96 -19.26 -2.18 -28.49
N LYS A 97 -18.95 -3.48 -28.55
CA LYS A 97 -19.86 -4.54 -28.11
C LYS A 97 -20.07 -4.49 -26.60
N MET A 98 -19.01 -4.35 -25.82
CA MET A 98 -19.09 -4.29 -24.36
C MET A 98 -19.83 -3.04 -23.88
N HIS A 99 -19.61 -1.89 -24.54
CA HIS A 99 -20.37 -0.67 -24.36
C HIS A 99 -21.87 -0.87 -24.66
N ALA A 100 -22.19 -1.49 -25.81
CA ALA A 100 -23.58 -1.77 -26.18
C ALA A 100 -24.28 -2.74 -25.21
N LEU A 101 -23.52 -3.65 -24.60
CA LEU A 101 -24.01 -4.57 -23.57
C LEU A 101 -24.04 -3.94 -22.17
N GLN A 102 -23.63 -2.67 -22.02
CA GLN A 102 -23.48 -1.99 -20.73
C GLN A 102 -22.63 -2.82 -19.73
N ALA A 103 -21.69 -3.60 -20.26
CA ALA A 103 -20.85 -4.49 -19.47
C ALA A 103 -19.90 -3.73 -18.53
N PHE A 104 -19.67 -2.45 -18.81
CA PHE A 104 -18.88 -1.52 -18.02
C PHE A 104 -19.77 -0.42 -17.44
N THR A 105 -20.77 -0.81 -16.64
CA THR A 105 -21.52 0.11 -15.79
C THR A 105 -20.72 0.33 -14.50
N ASP A 106 -20.57 1.60 -14.10
CA ASP A 106 -19.98 2.03 -12.83
C ASP A 106 -18.50 1.64 -12.58
N GLY A 107 -17.57 2.39 -13.18
CA GLY A 107 -16.17 2.43 -12.71
C GLY A 107 -15.37 1.13 -12.88
N ALA A 108 -15.90 0.16 -13.62
CA ALA A 108 -15.20 -1.08 -13.97
C ALA A 108 -13.94 -0.77 -14.80
N PHE A 109 -12.80 -1.34 -14.39
CA PHE A 109 -11.52 -1.17 -15.06
C PHE A 109 -11.52 -1.90 -16.41
N ILE A 110 -11.26 -1.16 -17.49
CA ILE A 110 -11.00 -1.75 -18.80
C ILE A 110 -9.61 -2.39 -18.74
N GLU A 111 -9.56 -3.72 -18.63
CA GLU A 111 -8.32 -4.47 -18.72
C GLU A 111 -7.82 -4.50 -20.17
N ILE A 112 -6.53 -4.30 -20.34
CA ILE A 112 -5.88 -4.43 -21.65
C ILE A 112 -5.83 -5.93 -21.98
N ALA A 113 -6.35 -6.29 -23.14
CA ALA A 113 -6.31 -7.67 -23.62
C ALA A 113 -4.86 -8.19 -23.71
N GLU A 114 -4.66 -9.49 -23.49
CA GLU A 114 -3.32 -10.10 -23.42
C GLU A 114 -2.49 -9.87 -24.70
N ASP A 115 -3.13 -9.87 -25.86
CA ASP A 115 -2.51 -9.58 -27.16
C ASP A 115 -2.05 -8.12 -27.28
N SER A 116 -2.77 -7.20 -26.66
CA SER A 116 -2.49 -5.77 -26.65
C SER A 116 -1.40 -5.38 -25.63
N LEU A 117 -1.08 -6.23 -24.65
CA LEU A 117 0.01 -5.98 -23.71
C LEU A 117 1.38 -5.88 -24.39
N GLN A 118 1.60 -6.66 -25.45
CA GLN A 118 2.85 -6.59 -26.21
C GLN A 118 2.96 -5.30 -27.02
N ILE A 119 1.84 -4.81 -27.55
CA ILE A 119 1.76 -3.53 -28.26
C ILE A 119 2.10 -2.38 -27.31
N LEU A 120 1.46 -2.37 -26.13
CA LEU A 120 1.73 -1.37 -25.09
C LEU A 120 3.21 -1.38 -24.68
N ASN A 121 3.74 -2.56 -24.38
CA ASN A 121 5.14 -2.72 -23.98
C ASN A 121 6.10 -2.24 -25.07
N GLY A 122 5.84 -2.58 -26.33
CA GLY A 122 6.63 -2.12 -27.48
C GLY A 122 6.60 -0.59 -27.63
N ASN A 123 5.46 0.03 -27.37
CA ASN A 123 5.31 1.49 -27.38
C ASN A 123 6.10 2.16 -26.24
N CYS A 124 6.11 1.57 -25.04
CA CYS A 124 6.98 2.05 -23.96
C CYS A 124 8.45 2.02 -24.37
N VAL A 125 8.92 0.87 -24.89
CA VAL A 125 10.32 0.70 -25.31
C VAL A 125 10.68 1.69 -26.40
N ARG A 126 9.83 1.89 -27.41
CA ARG A 126 10.07 2.78 -28.55
C ARG A 126 10.46 4.19 -28.14
N CYS A 127 9.71 4.82 -27.23
CA CYS A 127 10.04 6.16 -26.78
C CYS A 127 11.20 6.12 -25.77
N HIS A 128 11.16 5.20 -24.81
CA HIS A 128 12.15 5.18 -23.72
C HIS A 128 13.56 4.76 -24.17
N SER A 129 13.71 4.08 -25.31
CA SER A 129 15.01 3.75 -25.91
C SER A 129 15.74 4.97 -26.49
N GLU A 130 15.05 6.07 -26.76
CA GLU A 130 15.60 7.25 -27.43
C GLU A 130 15.94 8.41 -26.48
N GLY A 131 16.12 8.13 -25.18
CA GLY A 131 16.69 9.09 -24.23
C GLY A 131 15.76 9.61 -23.13
N PHE A 132 14.51 9.13 -23.06
CA PHE A 132 13.60 9.44 -21.96
C PHE A 132 13.85 8.62 -20.68
N THR A 133 14.86 7.74 -20.71
CA THR A 133 15.28 6.93 -19.54
C THR A 133 16.58 7.47 -18.98
N LYS A 134 16.57 7.83 -17.68
CA LYS A 134 17.72 8.42 -16.99
C LYS A 134 18.93 7.47 -16.92
N ASP A 135 18.66 6.17 -16.81
CA ASP A 135 19.63 5.10 -16.88
C ASP A 135 19.51 4.39 -18.24
N LYS A 136 20.57 4.47 -19.05
CA LYS A 136 20.61 3.89 -20.40
C LYS A 136 20.66 2.36 -20.38
N SER A 137 21.06 1.76 -19.27
CA SER A 137 21.15 0.30 -19.13
C SER A 137 19.82 -0.35 -18.74
N HIS A 138 18.87 0.44 -18.22
CA HIS A 138 17.62 -0.06 -17.63
C HIS A 138 16.80 -0.93 -18.60
N ILE A 139 16.57 -0.46 -19.82
CA ILE A 139 15.78 -1.20 -20.84
C ILE A 139 16.46 -2.51 -21.21
N GLU A 140 17.78 -2.51 -21.33
CA GLU A 140 18.54 -3.71 -21.67
C GLU A 140 18.44 -4.77 -20.57
N PHE A 141 18.48 -4.35 -19.31
CA PHE A 141 18.25 -5.26 -18.17
C PHE A 141 16.84 -5.83 -18.16
N VAL A 142 15.81 -5.01 -18.39
CA VAL A 142 14.42 -5.49 -18.44
C VAL A 142 14.22 -6.47 -19.58
N ALA A 143 14.76 -6.21 -20.79
CA ALA A 143 14.64 -7.10 -21.94
C ALA A 143 15.26 -8.49 -21.71
N LYS A 144 16.32 -8.57 -20.90
CA LYS A 144 16.98 -9.83 -20.49
C LYS A 144 16.27 -10.51 -19.32
N SER A 145 15.37 -9.82 -18.63
CA SER A 145 14.67 -10.33 -17.45
C SER A 145 13.43 -11.13 -17.82
N ASN A 146 13.11 -12.11 -16.99
CA ASN A 146 11.89 -12.91 -17.07
C ASN A 146 11.15 -12.82 -15.74
N LYS A 147 9.83 -13.06 -15.77
CA LYS A 147 9.03 -13.27 -14.56
C LYS A 147 9.51 -14.56 -13.86
N HIS A 148 9.35 -14.64 -12.54
CA HIS A 148 9.60 -15.89 -11.83
C HIS A 148 8.70 -16.99 -12.40
N ALA A 149 9.30 -18.10 -12.82
CA ALA A 149 8.56 -19.25 -13.30
C ALA A 149 7.79 -19.89 -12.14
N VAL A 150 6.53 -20.23 -12.40
CA VAL A 150 5.75 -21.13 -11.54
C VAL A 150 6.14 -22.55 -11.94
N GLU A 151 6.30 -23.47 -10.99
CA GLU A 151 6.67 -24.87 -11.27
C GLU A 151 5.87 -25.46 -12.44
N GLY A 152 6.58 -25.97 -13.45
CA GLY A 152 5.97 -26.55 -14.66
C GLY A 152 5.62 -25.57 -15.78
N THR A 153 5.96 -24.28 -15.67
CA THR A 153 5.71 -23.27 -16.73
C THR A 153 7.00 -22.69 -17.31
N THR A 154 6.95 -22.30 -18.59
CA THR A 154 8.04 -21.53 -19.20
C THR A 154 8.03 -20.11 -18.65
N PRO A 155 9.17 -19.56 -18.19
CA PRO A 155 9.22 -18.21 -17.68
C PRO A 155 8.83 -17.19 -18.75
N GLU A 156 7.79 -16.40 -18.49
CA GLU A 156 7.36 -15.31 -19.35
C GLU A 156 8.35 -14.13 -19.31
N LYS A 157 8.36 -13.34 -20.38
CA LYS A 157 9.15 -12.10 -20.43
C LYS A 157 8.57 -11.05 -19.49
N LEU A 158 9.46 -10.30 -18.83
CA LEU A 158 9.05 -9.16 -18.01
C LEU A 158 8.66 -8.00 -18.92
N LEU A 159 7.50 -7.39 -18.66
CA LEU A 159 6.97 -6.22 -19.34
C LEU A 159 7.19 -4.96 -18.49
N CYS A 160 7.24 -3.80 -19.13
CA CYS A 160 7.41 -2.52 -18.46
C CYS A 160 6.32 -2.31 -17.40
N THR A 161 5.06 -2.63 -17.72
CA THR A 161 3.91 -2.44 -16.84
C THR A 161 3.88 -3.38 -15.64
N ASP A 162 4.64 -4.49 -15.63
CA ASP A 162 4.74 -5.36 -14.45
C ASP A 162 5.37 -4.62 -13.25
N CYS A 163 6.23 -3.65 -13.52
CA CYS A 163 6.86 -2.80 -12.49
C CYS A 163 6.35 -1.35 -12.52
N HIS A 164 5.94 -0.86 -13.69
CA HIS A 164 5.49 0.52 -13.93
C HIS A 164 3.97 0.66 -14.01
N LEU A 165 3.27 -0.06 -13.13
CA LEU A 165 1.82 -0.08 -13.07
C LEU A 165 1.29 1.26 -12.52
N GLY A 166 0.22 1.79 -13.13
CA GLY A 166 -0.42 3.04 -12.67
C GLY A 166 0.31 4.35 -12.99
N ILE A 167 1.34 4.33 -13.86
CA ILE A 167 2.09 5.54 -14.24
C ILE A 167 1.22 6.62 -14.92
N VAL A 168 0.33 6.18 -15.80
CA VAL A 168 -0.55 7.09 -16.58
C VAL A 168 -1.93 7.21 -15.95
N HIS A 169 -2.36 6.20 -15.20
CA HIS A 169 -3.69 6.15 -14.58
C HIS A 169 -3.57 5.97 -13.04
N PRO A 170 -3.12 7.00 -12.27
CA PRO A 170 -2.74 6.87 -10.86
C PRO A 170 -3.88 7.03 -9.83
N HIS A 171 -5.02 7.65 -10.18
CA HIS A 171 -6.15 7.84 -9.25
C HIS A 171 -7.12 6.66 -9.37
N MET A 172 -7.13 5.79 -8.36
CA MET A 172 -7.93 4.57 -8.37
C MET A 172 -9.32 4.83 -7.75
N PRO A 173 -10.43 4.61 -8.48
CA PRO A 173 -11.77 4.70 -7.90
C PRO A 173 -11.99 3.62 -6.83
N GLY A 174 -13.03 3.79 -6.01
CA GLY A 174 -13.33 2.89 -4.88
C GLY A 174 -13.45 1.41 -5.26
N ASP A 175 -13.96 1.10 -6.45
CA ASP A 175 -14.08 -0.28 -6.94
C ASP A 175 -12.74 -0.91 -7.32
N LEU A 176 -11.77 -0.11 -7.77
CA LEU A 176 -10.42 -0.57 -8.07
C LEU A 176 -9.64 -0.86 -6.79
N PHE A 177 -9.77 -0.01 -5.76
CA PHE A 177 -9.24 -0.31 -4.43
C PHE A 177 -9.83 -1.59 -3.84
N LYS A 178 -11.13 -1.83 -4.05
CA LYS A 178 -11.81 -3.05 -3.62
C LYS A 178 -11.24 -4.29 -4.33
N ALA A 179 -11.00 -4.21 -5.64
CA ALA A 179 -10.38 -5.30 -6.40
C ALA A 179 -8.93 -5.57 -5.96
N TYR A 180 -8.14 -4.52 -5.71
CA TYR A 180 -6.76 -4.65 -5.22
C TYR A 180 -6.70 -5.26 -3.83
N ALA A 181 -7.57 -4.80 -2.92
CA ALA A 181 -7.73 -5.38 -1.60
C ALA A 181 -8.08 -6.88 -1.67
N ALA A 182 -9.05 -7.25 -2.51
CA ALA A 182 -9.45 -8.64 -2.70
C ALA A 182 -8.31 -9.53 -3.23
N ARG A 183 -7.48 -8.99 -4.13
CA ARG A 183 -6.32 -9.68 -4.70
C ARG A 183 -5.04 -9.52 -3.87
N LYS A 184 -5.07 -8.80 -2.74
CA LYS A 184 -3.91 -8.46 -1.89
C LYS A 184 -2.76 -7.79 -2.64
N ILE A 185 -3.08 -7.01 -3.68
CA ILE A 185 -2.10 -6.29 -4.50
C ILE A 185 -1.81 -4.95 -3.81
N LYS A 186 -0.53 -4.70 -3.52
CA LYS A 186 -0.09 -3.45 -2.91
C LYS A 186 -0.03 -2.35 -3.97
N PRO A 187 -0.73 -1.21 -3.79
CA PRO A 187 -0.69 -0.11 -4.75
C PRO A 187 0.72 0.53 -4.79
N PHE A 188 1.09 1.12 -5.93
CA PHE A 188 2.42 1.72 -6.16
C PHE A 188 2.28 3.19 -6.52
N GLY A 189 2.92 4.08 -5.76
CA GLY A 189 2.88 5.52 -6.01
C GLY A 189 2.73 6.34 -4.74
N THR A 190 2.43 7.63 -4.93
CA THR A 190 2.09 8.58 -3.87
C THR A 190 0.59 8.77 -3.79
N TYR A 191 0.03 8.86 -2.59
CA TYR A 191 -1.41 8.90 -2.34
C TYR A 191 -1.78 10.03 -1.39
N GLU A 192 -2.98 10.57 -1.55
CA GLU A 192 -3.56 11.53 -0.63
C GLU A 192 -4.25 10.83 0.55
N GLU A 193 -4.51 11.56 1.63
CA GLU A 193 -5.07 10.96 2.85
C GLU A 193 -6.42 10.25 2.60
N THR A 194 -7.24 10.82 1.72
CA THR A 194 -8.52 10.23 1.30
C THR A 194 -8.35 8.88 0.62
N ASP A 195 -7.27 8.70 -0.14
CA ASP A 195 -6.97 7.46 -0.85
C ASP A 195 -6.52 6.36 0.11
N CYS A 196 -5.71 6.73 1.13
CA CYS A 196 -5.29 5.82 2.20
C CYS A 196 -6.52 5.21 2.88
N LEU A 197 -7.47 6.03 3.31
CA LEU A 197 -8.70 5.56 3.95
C LEU A 197 -9.60 4.78 2.99
N ALA A 198 -9.74 5.23 1.74
CA ALA A 198 -10.58 4.54 0.75
C ALA A 198 -10.10 3.11 0.50
N CYS A 199 -8.78 2.91 0.36
CA CYS A 199 -8.19 1.60 0.15
C CYS A 199 -8.16 0.75 1.42
N HIS A 200 -7.63 1.28 2.52
CA HIS A 200 -7.41 0.50 3.74
C HIS A 200 -8.72 0.11 4.44
N LYS A 201 -9.84 0.80 4.19
CA LYS A 201 -11.17 0.34 4.62
C LYS A 201 -11.52 -1.05 4.08
N MET A 202 -10.98 -1.41 2.92
CA MET A 202 -11.18 -2.71 2.28
C MET A 202 -9.97 -3.63 2.50
N ALA A 203 -8.76 -3.10 2.34
CA ALA A 203 -7.53 -3.89 2.41
C ALA A 203 -7.13 -4.31 3.83
N THR A 204 -7.36 -3.44 4.82
CA THR A 204 -7.04 -3.68 6.23
C THR A 204 -8.11 -3.05 7.13
N PRO A 205 -9.36 -3.56 7.09
CA PRO A 205 -10.50 -2.93 7.76
C PRO A 205 -10.27 -2.76 9.27
N ASP A 206 -9.59 -3.72 9.91
CA ASP A 206 -9.31 -3.66 11.35
C ASP A 206 -8.35 -2.51 11.70
N VAL A 207 -7.35 -2.24 10.86
CA VAL A 207 -6.43 -1.11 11.06
C VAL A 207 -7.19 0.22 11.05
N VAL A 208 -8.08 0.42 10.08
CA VAL A 208 -8.89 1.65 9.99
C VAL A 208 -9.83 1.75 11.18
N LYS A 209 -10.44 0.63 11.59
CA LYS A 209 -11.35 0.57 12.74
C LYS A 209 -10.63 0.87 14.06
N GLU A 210 -9.40 0.43 14.24
CA GLU A 210 -8.58 0.76 15.40
C GLU A 210 -8.15 2.23 15.39
N TRP A 211 -7.64 2.73 14.26
CA TRP A 211 -7.24 4.13 14.12
C TRP A 211 -8.41 5.08 14.41
N THR A 212 -9.58 4.83 13.82
CA THR A 212 -10.79 5.67 14.01
C THR A 212 -11.26 5.73 15.47
N ARG A 213 -10.97 4.71 16.29
CA ARG A 213 -11.25 4.68 17.73
C ARG A 213 -10.16 5.35 18.56
N GLY A 214 -8.95 5.42 18.01
CA GLY A 214 -7.77 5.96 18.68
C GLY A 214 -7.80 7.49 18.80
N ALA A 215 -6.99 8.00 19.73
CA ALA A 215 -6.88 9.43 19.98
C ALA A 215 -6.32 10.21 18.76
N HIS A 216 -5.50 9.56 17.93
CA HIS A 216 -4.92 10.17 16.74
C HIS A 216 -5.98 10.58 15.71
N ALA A 217 -6.95 9.71 15.40
CA ALA A 217 -8.05 10.08 14.51
C ALA A 217 -8.89 11.24 15.07
N ILE A 218 -9.21 11.20 16.37
CA ILE A 218 -9.98 12.26 17.06
C ILE A 218 -9.24 13.62 16.99
N LYS A 219 -7.91 13.60 16.98
CA LYS A 219 -7.05 14.79 16.91
C LYS A 219 -6.62 15.15 15.50
N GLY A 220 -7.10 14.43 14.47
CA GLY A 220 -6.78 14.71 13.07
C GLY A 220 -5.37 14.30 12.64
N VAL A 221 -4.68 13.44 13.38
CA VAL A 221 -3.41 12.83 12.97
C VAL A 221 -3.72 11.70 12.00
N THR A 222 -3.19 11.83 10.79
CA THR A 222 -3.63 11.04 9.64
C THR A 222 -2.68 9.87 9.34
N CYS A 223 -3.04 8.99 8.40
CA CYS A 223 -2.18 7.88 7.99
C CYS A 223 -0.82 8.40 7.48
N ILE A 224 -0.88 9.44 6.65
CA ILE A 224 0.30 10.08 6.04
C ILE A 224 1.19 10.73 7.11
N SER A 225 0.62 11.23 8.21
CA SER A 225 1.38 11.88 9.29
C SER A 225 2.43 10.94 9.92
N CYS A 226 2.18 9.63 9.91
CA CYS A 226 3.11 8.64 10.46
C CYS A 226 3.85 7.85 9.38
N HIS A 227 3.17 7.46 8.30
CA HIS A 227 3.72 6.57 7.29
C HIS A 227 4.34 7.32 6.09
N GLY A 228 4.00 8.59 5.88
CA GLY A 228 4.27 9.34 4.65
C GLY A 228 3.23 9.05 3.57
N ASN A 229 3.39 9.67 2.40
CA ASN A 229 2.45 9.53 1.28
C ASN A 229 2.91 8.56 0.18
N ASP A 230 4.19 8.16 0.18
CA ASP A 230 4.75 7.27 -0.83
C ASP A 230 4.66 5.80 -0.40
N HIS A 231 3.70 5.08 -0.99
CA HIS A 231 3.40 3.70 -0.65
C HIS A 231 4.56 2.74 -0.94
N ARG A 232 5.53 3.13 -1.77
CA ARG A 232 6.74 2.34 -2.05
C ARG A 232 7.64 2.29 -0.83
N PHE A 233 7.85 3.43 -0.17
CA PHE A 233 8.63 3.50 1.06
C PHE A 233 7.91 2.82 2.22
N ILE A 234 6.58 2.99 2.30
CA ILE A 234 5.75 2.31 3.31
C ILE A 234 5.84 0.79 3.14
N ALA A 235 5.67 0.30 1.92
CA ALA A 235 5.74 -1.14 1.62
C ALA A 235 7.13 -1.71 1.91
N LYS A 236 8.21 -0.97 1.61
CA LYS A 236 9.58 -1.38 1.93
C LYS A 236 9.82 -1.50 3.44
N LYS A 237 9.24 -0.60 4.24
CA LYS A 237 9.26 -0.66 5.72
C LYS A 237 8.22 -1.64 6.29
N GLN A 238 7.42 -2.29 5.45
CA GLN A 238 6.30 -3.12 5.88
C GLN A 238 5.32 -2.37 6.81
N GLY A 239 5.14 -1.07 6.58
CA GLY A 239 4.31 -0.20 7.42
C GLY A 239 4.97 0.27 8.73
N HIS A 240 6.20 -0.18 9.06
CA HIS A 240 6.86 0.26 10.29
C HIS A 240 7.16 1.76 10.30
N VAL A 241 6.93 2.35 11.46
CA VAL A 241 7.19 3.76 11.78
C VAL A 241 8.22 3.81 12.90
N ALA A 242 9.28 4.60 12.73
CA ALA A 242 10.33 4.74 13.73
C ALA A 242 9.83 5.54 14.94
N ALA A 243 10.32 5.26 16.16
CA ALA A 243 9.95 6.05 17.34
C ALA A 243 10.30 7.54 17.22
N SER A 244 11.28 7.90 16.39
CA SER A 244 11.59 9.31 16.13
C SER A 244 10.39 10.09 15.58
N THR A 245 9.55 9.46 14.76
CA THR A 245 8.30 10.05 14.25
C THR A 245 7.34 10.36 15.39
N CYS A 246 7.25 9.48 16.39
CA CYS A 246 6.47 9.75 17.60
C CYS A 246 7.07 10.93 18.38
N GLY A 247 8.41 11.03 18.44
CA GLY A 247 9.14 12.08 19.14
C GLY A 247 8.93 13.49 18.60
N GLU A 248 8.45 13.65 17.36
CA GLU A 248 8.08 14.94 16.78
C GLU A 248 6.90 15.60 17.52
N CYS A 249 6.03 14.80 18.15
CA CYS A 249 4.88 15.28 18.94
C CYS A 249 4.95 14.86 20.43
N HIS A 250 5.55 13.71 20.74
CA HIS A 250 5.67 13.12 22.07
C HIS A 250 7.11 13.16 22.59
N GLN A 251 7.73 14.35 22.49
CA GLN A 251 9.17 14.51 22.75
C GLN A 251 9.59 14.05 24.14
N ASN A 252 8.82 14.37 25.19
CA ASN A 252 9.14 13.98 26.56
C ASN A 252 9.16 12.45 26.72
N GLN A 253 8.10 11.77 26.27
CA GLN A 253 7.99 10.31 26.35
C GLN A 253 9.09 9.62 25.53
N TYR A 254 9.39 10.16 24.34
CA TYR A 254 10.46 9.66 23.49
C TYR A 254 11.84 9.78 24.15
N LEU A 255 12.16 10.93 24.75
CA LEU A 255 13.43 11.14 25.45
C LEU A 255 13.56 10.22 26.67
N GLU A 256 12.50 10.11 27.48
CA GLU A 256 12.49 9.20 28.63
C GLU A 256 12.65 7.72 28.22
N PHE A 257 11.98 7.31 27.15
CA PHE A 257 12.09 5.94 26.64
C PHE A 257 13.51 5.63 26.15
N ARG A 258 14.14 6.57 25.45
CA ARG A 258 15.54 6.44 24.97
C ARG A 258 16.55 6.24 26.09
N GLU A 259 16.29 6.80 27.27
CA GLU A 259 17.12 6.61 28.46
C GLU A 259 16.87 5.29 29.19
N SER A 260 15.78 4.59 28.86
CA SER A 260 15.41 3.34 29.51
C SER A 260 16.25 2.15 29.02
N ALA A 261 16.32 1.10 29.82
CA ALA A 261 16.92 -0.17 29.42
C ALA A 261 16.21 -0.82 28.21
N HIS A 262 14.91 -0.56 28.01
CA HIS A 262 14.14 -1.11 26.88
C HIS A 262 14.66 -0.63 25.53
N HIS A 263 15.20 0.59 25.44
CA HIS A 263 15.82 1.10 24.22
C HIS A 263 17.12 0.35 23.85
N LYS A 264 17.79 -0.28 24.82
CA LYS A 264 19.08 -0.99 24.65
C LYS A 264 18.91 -2.51 24.48
N GLY A 265 17.71 -3.02 24.21
CA GLY A 265 17.43 -4.46 24.16
C GLY A 265 18.07 -5.25 23.00
N HIS A 266 18.36 -4.63 21.84
CA HIS A 266 18.81 -5.31 20.62
C HIS A 266 20.26 -5.82 20.71
N PRO A 267 21.23 -5.03 21.22
CA PRO A 267 22.61 -5.51 21.45
C PRO A 267 22.73 -6.73 22.36
N VAL A 268 21.71 -7.02 23.17
CA VAL A 268 21.69 -8.15 24.11
C VAL A 268 21.08 -9.42 23.48
N ALA A 269 20.38 -9.28 22.34
CA ALA A 269 19.73 -10.36 21.60
C ALA A 269 20.49 -10.78 20.33
N THR A 270 21.56 -10.07 19.96
CA THR A 270 22.45 -10.51 18.88
C THR A 270 23.19 -11.77 19.30
N PRO A 271 23.03 -12.89 18.58
CA PRO A 271 23.70 -14.14 18.91
C PRO A 271 25.22 -13.94 18.88
N SER A 272 25.93 -14.61 19.79
CA SER A 272 27.40 -14.54 19.81
C SER A 272 27.97 -15.23 18.57
N ALA A 273 29.24 -14.97 18.25
CA ALA A 273 29.94 -15.64 17.15
C ALA A 273 29.97 -17.19 17.27
N PHE A 274 29.58 -17.73 18.42
CA PHE A 274 29.65 -19.16 18.76
C PHE A 274 28.30 -19.90 18.70
N ASP A 275 27.19 -19.25 18.31
CA ASP A 275 25.89 -19.92 18.22
C ASP A 275 25.74 -20.79 16.96
N VAL A 276 25.44 -22.08 17.17
CA VAL A 276 25.25 -23.10 16.13
C VAL A 276 24.07 -22.78 15.19
N ILE A 277 24.20 -23.20 13.93
CA ILE A 277 23.33 -22.83 12.80
C ILE A 277 21.83 -23.19 13.03
N SER A 278 21.53 -24.21 13.84
CA SER A 278 20.16 -24.67 14.09
C SER A 278 19.35 -23.75 15.02
N THR A 279 19.97 -23.18 16.07
CA THR A 279 19.32 -22.21 16.97
C THR A 279 19.18 -20.83 16.32
N ARG A 280 20.08 -20.50 15.38
CA ARG A 280 20.04 -19.26 14.61
C ARG A 280 18.81 -19.17 13.69
N LEU A 281 18.37 -20.25 13.07
CA LEU A 281 17.24 -20.23 12.13
C LEU A 281 15.86 -20.42 12.78
N LEU A 282 15.78 -21.11 13.92
CA LEU A 282 14.50 -21.44 14.57
C LEU A 282 14.00 -20.39 15.58
N ASN A 283 14.86 -19.50 16.12
CA ASN A 283 14.50 -18.58 17.21
C ASN A 283 14.47 -17.08 16.86
N ILE A 284 14.95 -16.65 15.68
CA ILE A 284 15.11 -15.20 15.40
C ILE A 284 13.75 -14.46 15.34
N GLU A 285 12.68 -15.09 14.86
CA GLU A 285 11.38 -14.43 14.70
C GLU A 285 10.71 -14.12 16.06
N GLY A 286 10.64 -15.09 16.97
CA GLY A 286 10.12 -14.87 18.32
C GLY A 286 10.97 -13.92 19.18
N CYS A 287 12.29 -13.89 18.96
CA CYS A 287 13.18 -12.93 19.60
C CYS A 287 12.90 -11.49 19.14
N LYS A 288 12.59 -11.29 17.84
CA LYS A 288 12.25 -9.96 17.31
C LYS A 288 11.00 -9.40 17.97
N ASP A 289 9.99 -10.22 18.24
CA ASP A 289 8.76 -9.74 18.89
C ASP A 289 8.97 -9.29 20.34
N CYS A 290 9.89 -9.94 21.06
CA CYS A 290 10.25 -9.53 22.43
C CYS A 290 11.22 -8.33 22.44
N HIS A 291 12.17 -8.27 21.51
CA HIS A 291 13.22 -7.25 21.46
C HIS A 291 12.91 -6.05 20.55
N LYS A 292 11.75 -6.02 19.87
CA LYS A 292 11.32 -4.91 18.98
C LYS A 292 11.25 -3.52 19.63
N LEU A 293 11.30 -3.47 20.95
CA LEU A 293 11.43 -2.24 21.74
C LEU A 293 12.73 -1.47 21.50
N SER A 294 13.70 -2.08 20.84
CA SER A 294 15.02 -1.52 20.58
C SER A 294 15.30 -1.39 19.08
N LEU A 295 16.51 -0.95 18.70
CA LEU A 295 16.91 -0.69 17.30
C LEU A 295 16.88 -1.98 16.46
N THR A 296 15.71 -2.36 15.97
CA THR A 296 15.46 -3.68 15.36
C THR A 296 15.63 -3.64 13.85
N TYR A 297 15.44 -2.47 13.24
CA TYR A 297 15.58 -2.28 11.81
C TYR A 297 16.75 -1.36 11.48
N GLU A 298 17.42 -1.62 10.35
CA GLU A 298 18.56 -0.83 9.87
C GLU A 298 18.19 0.65 9.59
N PHE A 299 16.91 0.93 9.36
CA PHE A 299 16.37 2.29 9.22
C PHE A 299 16.04 2.97 10.55
N ASP A 300 16.02 2.24 11.67
CA ASP A 300 15.92 2.78 13.02
C ASP A 300 17.27 3.36 13.42
N ARG A 301 17.64 4.50 12.80
CA ARG A 301 18.92 5.16 13.11
C ARG A 301 18.98 5.62 14.56
N ILE A 302 17.82 5.95 15.16
CA ILE A 302 17.63 6.36 16.56
C ILE A 302 16.18 6.03 16.97
N GLY A 303 15.99 5.06 17.87
CA GLY A 303 14.71 4.78 18.53
C GLY A 303 14.04 3.47 18.08
N GLY A 304 13.69 2.61 19.05
CA GLY A 304 12.93 1.38 18.84
C GLY A 304 11.43 1.62 18.57
N SER A 305 10.55 0.71 18.97
CA SER A 305 9.10 0.86 18.76
C SER A 305 8.36 1.42 19.97
N CYS A 306 7.40 2.34 19.73
CA CYS A 306 6.46 2.83 20.73
C CYS A 306 5.16 2.01 20.82
N ASP A 307 4.92 1.05 19.93
CA ASP A 307 3.65 0.30 19.86
C ASP A 307 3.60 -0.97 20.73
N ALA A 308 4.66 -1.26 21.50
CA ALA A 308 4.73 -2.48 22.29
C ALA A 308 3.77 -2.48 23.49
N CYS A 309 3.64 -1.34 24.19
CA CYS A 309 2.79 -1.23 25.38
C CYS A 309 1.37 -0.77 25.03
N HIS A 310 1.24 0.25 24.16
CA HIS A 310 -0.03 0.72 23.61
C HIS A 310 -0.07 0.41 22.10
N PRO A 311 -0.63 -0.75 21.70
CA PRO A 311 -0.59 -1.20 20.32
C PRO A 311 -1.17 -0.21 19.32
N SER A 312 -0.49 -0.11 18.18
CA SER A 312 -1.05 0.46 16.97
C SER A 312 -2.28 -0.36 16.54
N HIS A 313 -3.30 0.22 15.89
CA HIS A 313 -3.44 1.64 15.51
C HIS A 313 -4.32 2.45 16.46
N GLU A 314 -4.78 1.86 17.56
CA GLU A 314 -5.62 2.53 18.55
C GLU A 314 -4.81 3.39 19.53
N PHE A 315 -3.58 2.97 19.86
CA PHE A 315 -2.69 3.63 20.83
C PHE A 315 -3.34 3.91 22.18
N SER A 316 -4.09 2.91 22.69
CA SER A 316 -4.85 3.03 23.93
C SER A 316 -3.95 3.03 25.18
N VAL A 317 -4.02 4.12 25.95
CA VAL A 317 -3.35 4.24 27.26
C VAL A 317 -3.89 3.20 28.25
N ALA A 318 -5.16 2.81 28.13
CA ALA A 318 -5.73 1.77 28.98
C ALA A 318 -5.05 0.42 28.74
N LYS A 319 -4.83 0.06 27.45
CA LYS A 319 -4.07 -1.15 27.08
C LYS A 319 -2.63 -1.08 27.60
N ALA A 320 -1.97 0.08 27.53
CA ALA A 320 -0.62 0.25 28.08
C ALA A 320 -0.52 0.17 29.61
N LYS A 321 -1.62 0.36 30.34
CA LYS A 321 -1.67 0.22 31.81
C LYS A 321 -2.04 -1.18 32.26
N ALA A 322 -2.64 -1.96 31.37
CA ALA A 322 -3.08 -3.30 31.68
C ALA A 322 -1.86 -4.21 31.94
N TYR A 323 -2.06 -5.18 32.81
CA TYR A 323 -1.00 -6.08 33.28
C TYR A 323 -0.40 -6.92 32.13
N ASP A 324 -1.23 -7.29 31.17
CA ASP A 324 -0.89 -8.07 29.97
C ASP A 324 0.12 -7.36 29.05
N ALA A 325 0.21 -6.02 29.09
CA ALA A 325 1.19 -5.26 28.31
C ALA A 325 2.65 -5.64 28.67
N CYS A 326 2.91 -5.99 29.93
CA CYS A 326 4.23 -6.38 30.41
C CYS A 326 4.43 -7.90 30.42
N GLU A 327 3.35 -8.66 30.65
CA GLU A 327 3.37 -10.12 30.80
C GLU A 327 3.98 -10.80 29.58
N LYS A 328 3.64 -10.32 28.37
CA LYS A 328 4.11 -10.86 27.08
C LYS A 328 5.62 -11.05 26.98
N CYS A 329 6.39 -10.22 27.65
CA CYS A 329 7.86 -10.30 27.63
C CYS A 329 8.45 -10.69 28.98
N HIS A 330 7.84 -10.29 30.10
CA HIS A 330 8.44 -10.42 31.44
C HIS A 330 7.92 -11.61 32.27
N VAL A 331 6.90 -12.32 31.80
CA VAL A 331 6.31 -13.46 32.52
C VAL A 331 6.18 -14.64 31.55
N GLY A 332 6.81 -15.77 31.89
CA GLY A 332 6.74 -16.98 31.06
C GLY A 332 7.52 -16.92 29.74
N GLY A 333 8.42 -15.94 29.56
CA GLY A 333 9.36 -15.87 28.44
C GLY A 333 10.55 -16.85 28.57
N PRO A 334 11.60 -16.72 27.73
CA PRO A 334 12.83 -17.52 27.82
C PRO A 334 13.42 -17.48 29.23
N GLU A 335 14.31 -18.43 29.58
CA GLU A 335 14.84 -18.55 30.96
C GLU A 335 15.48 -17.24 31.52
N HIS A 336 15.88 -16.31 30.65
CA HIS A 336 16.43 -14.99 31.03
C HIS A 336 15.39 -13.88 31.22
N ALA A 337 14.11 -14.12 30.93
CA ALA A 337 13.03 -13.16 31.01
C ALA A 337 12.26 -13.21 32.35
N GLN A 338 12.76 -13.96 33.35
CA GLN A 338 11.95 -14.31 34.50
C GLN A 338 11.92 -13.20 35.56
N LEU A 339 10.76 -12.52 35.67
CA LEU A 339 10.36 -11.92 36.93
C LEU A 339 10.47 -12.98 38.04
N ASN A 340 11.08 -12.63 39.17
CA ASN A 340 11.22 -13.54 40.30
C ASN A 340 9.83 -13.87 40.86
N THR A 341 9.29 -15.04 40.54
CA THR A 341 7.98 -15.53 40.97
C THR A 341 8.03 -16.35 42.25
N ALA A 342 9.20 -16.52 42.88
CA ALA A 342 9.33 -17.26 44.13
C ALA A 342 8.39 -16.68 45.20
N GLU A 343 7.79 -17.54 46.01
CA GLU A 343 6.76 -17.16 47.00
C GLU A 343 7.20 -16.04 47.95
N GLY A 344 8.50 -15.97 48.28
CA GLY A 344 9.07 -14.93 49.13
C GLY A 344 9.29 -13.57 48.46
N SER A 345 9.27 -13.49 47.13
CA SER A 345 9.50 -12.26 46.39
C SER A 345 8.28 -11.32 46.42
N ILE A 346 8.49 -10.04 46.15
CA ILE A 346 7.39 -9.06 46.06
C ILE A 346 6.38 -9.48 44.98
N PHE A 347 6.86 -9.93 43.82
CA PHE A 347 6.01 -10.34 42.72
C PHE A 347 5.27 -11.66 43.00
N GLY A 348 5.94 -12.63 43.63
CA GLY A 348 5.32 -13.89 44.08
C GLY A 348 4.20 -13.66 45.09
N LYS A 349 4.39 -12.73 46.04
CA LYS A 349 3.35 -12.30 46.99
C LYS A 349 2.14 -11.66 46.29
N VAL A 350 2.37 -10.77 45.31
CA VAL A 350 1.29 -10.16 44.50
C VAL A 350 0.52 -11.23 43.71
N GLN A 351 1.21 -12.19 43.09
CA GLN A 351 0.56 -13.30 42.39
C GLN A 351 -0.28 -14.18 43.31
N LYS A 352 0.22 -14.50 44.51
CA LYS A 352 -0.51 -15.25 45.53
C LYS A 352 -1.78 -14.52 45.99
N MET A 353 -1.71 -13.21 46.21
CA MET A 353 -2.90 -12.41 46.56
C MET A 353 -3.94 -12.40 45.43
N ARG A 354 -3.48 -12.35 44.16
CA ARG A 354 -4.39 -12.44 43.00
C ARG A 354 -5.05 -13.81 42.86
N SER A 355 -4.31 -14.91 43.05
CA SER A 355 -4.88 -16.26 42.95
C SER A 355 -5.89 -16.55 44.05
N GLN A 356 -5.74 -15.90 45.21
CA GLN A 356 -6.68 -15.95 46.33
C GLN A 356 -7.86 -14.98 46.18
N GLY A 357 -7.92 -14.18 45.11
CA GLY A 357 -8.99 -13.20 44.87
C GLY A 357 -8.95 -11.98 45.80
N LEU A 358 -7.83 -11.75 46.51
CA LEU A 358 -7.70 -10.65 47.47
C LEU A 358 -7.45 -9.29 46.79
N ILE A 359 -6.84 -9.30 45.59
CA ILE A 359 -6.58 -8.10 44.79
C ILE A 359 -6.89 -8.38 43.32
N THR A 360 -7.38 -7.38 42.59
CA THR A 360 -7.59 -7.48 41.14
C THR A 360 -6.28 -7.25 40.37
N LYS A 361 -6.21 -7.70 39.11
CA LYS A 361 -5.04 -7.46 38.24
C LYS A 361 -4.78 -5.96 38.01
N ASP A 362 -5.82 -5.13 38.10
CA ASP A 362 -5.77 -3.69 37.85
C ASP A 362 -5.39 -2.87 39.08
N LEU A 363 -5.37 -3.48 40.27
CA LEU A 363 -5.11 -2.78 41.52
C LEU A 363 -3.61 -2.51 41.75
N VAL A 364 -2.77 -3.51 41.47
CA VAL A 364 -1.30 -3.41 41.51
C VAL A 364 -0.78 -3.83 40.15
N THR A 365 -0.38 -2.86 39.33
CA THR A 365 0.14 -3.10 37.98
C THR A 365 1.67 -2.97 37.97
N CYS A 366 2.34 -3.43 36.92
CA CYS A 366 3.80 -3.25 36.81
C CYS A 366 4.16 -1.74 36.84
N GLN A 367 3.33 -0.94 36.18
CA GLN A 367 3.44 0.50 36.00
C GLN A 367 3.16 1.27 37.30
N SER A 368 2.56 0.65 38.33
CA SER A 368 2.42 1.31 39.64
C SER A 368 3.76 1.44 40.36
N CYS A 369 4.73 0.59 40.03
CA CYS A 369 6.07 0.61 40.62
C CYS A 369 7.15 1.05 39.63
N HIS A 370 6.99 0.73 38.34
CA HIS A 370 7.93 1.05 37.27
C HIS A 370 7.42 2.20 36.41
N GLY A 371 8.26 3.22 36.16
CA GLY A 371 7.86 4.42 35.41
C GLY A 371 6.97 5.38 36.22
N PRO A 372 7.38 5.81 37.42
CA PRO A 372 6.57 6.67 38.27
C PRO A 372 6.20 8.00 37.58
N ASN A 373 5.09 8.59 37.99
CA ASN A 373 4.57 9.86 37.41
C ASN A 373 4.35 9.82 35.89
N LYS A 374 3.95 8.66 35.35
CA LYS A 374 3.74 8.42 33.90
C LYS A 374 5.03 8.52 33.07
N SER A 375 6.20 8.35 33.70
CA SER A 375 7.47 8.35 32.99
C SER A 375 7.59 7.13 32.07
N HIS A 376 8.09 7.35 30.85
CA HIS A 376 8.38 6.26 29.91
C HIS A 376 9.76 5.62 30.14
N ASN A 377 10.49 6.08 31.16
CA ASN A 377 11.68 5.41 31.65
C ASN A 377 11.32 4.38 32.74
N PHE A 378 10.94 3.18 32.31
CA PHE A 378 10.54 2.07 33.20
C PHE A 378 11.69 1.46 34.02
N SER A 379 12.93 1.88 33.77
CA SER A 379 14.07 1.55 34.64
C SER A 379 14.04 2.36 35.95
N LYS A 380 13.27 3.45 36.01
CA LYS A 380 12.99 4.17 37.26
C LYS A 380 11.94 3.43 38.06
N ILE A 381 12.26 3.12 39.32
CA ILE A 381 11.37 2.43 40.25
C ILE A 381 10.97 3.41 41.36
N ALA A 382 9.70 3.42 41.74
CA ALA A 382 9.23 4.01 42.98
C ALA A 382 8.25 3.06 43.66
N ILE A 383 8.36 2.93 44.98
CA ILE A 383 7.40 2.15 45.77
C ILE A 383 6.30 3.12 46.22
N PRO A 384 5.03 2.92 45.81
CA PRO A 384 3.91 3.73 46.27
C PRO A 384 3.84 3.70 47.80
N GLN A 385 3.80 4.87 48.42
CA GLN A 385 3.66 4.99 49.88
C GLN A 385 2.23 4.66 50.35
N ASP A 386 1.25 4.79 49.45
CA ASP A 386 -0.15 4.48 49.68
C ASP A 386 -0.63 3.49 48.60
N ILE A 387 -1.20 2.35 49.01
CA ILE A 387 -1.74 1.32 48.11
C ILE A 387 -3.24 1.23 48.33
N ASN A 388 -4.03 1.37 47.26
CA ASN A 388 -5.46 1.06 47.30
C ASN A 388 -5.66 -0.44 47.49
N VAL A 389 -6.50 -0.83 48.44
CA VAL A 389 -6.87 -2.22 48.71
C VAL A 389 -8.38 -2.37 48.69
N LEU A 390 -8.85 -3.52 48.20
CA LEU A 390 -10.24 -3.92 48.36
C LEU A 390 -10.38 -4.53 49.76
N LEU A 391 -11.15 -3.89 50.63
CA LEU A 391 -11.49 -4.43 51.94
C LEU A 391 -12.88 -5.08 51.86
N PHE A 392 -13.15 -6.09 52.68
CA PHE A 392 -14.47 -6.73 52.73
C PHE A 392 -15.57 -5.67 52.98
N GLY A 393 -16.25 -5.25 51.90
CA GLY A 393 -17.29 -4.21 51.93
C GLY A 393 -16.97 -2.88 51.20
N GLY A 394 -15.80 -2.70 50.58
CA GLY A 394 -15.49 -1.48 49.79
C GLY A 394 -14.02 -1.27 49.41
N TYR A 395 -13.69 -0.08 48.91
CA TYR A 395 -12.31 0.35 48.62
C TYR A 395 -11.71 1.10 49.82
N GLY A 396 -10.45 0.82 50.18
CA GLY A 396 -9.72 1.50 51.25
C GLY A 396 -8.24 1.74 50.90
N PHE A 397 -7.53 2.54 51.69
CA PHE A 397 -6.11 2.84 51.50
C PHE A 397 -5.27 2.20 52.61
N VAL A 398 -4.17 1.53 52.25
CA VAL A 398 -3.15 1.05 53.20
C VAL A 398 -1.87 1.84 52.97
N LYS A 399 -1.38 2.50 54.04
CA LYS A 399 -0.07 3.13 54.08
C LYS A 399 1.01 2.06 54.22
N ALA A 400 1.99 2.08 53.33
CA ALA A 400 3.20 1.30 53.50
C ALA A 400 3.96 1.80 54.75
N PRO A 401 4.53 0.90 55.58
CA PRO A 401 5.35 1.33 56.71
C PRO A 401 6.52 2.17 56.21
N ALA A 402 6.73 3.34 56.82
CA ALA A 402 7.86 4.19 56.49
C ALA A 402 9.17 3.48 56.89
N GLY A 403 9.91 2.98 55.90
CA GLY A 403 11.25 2.43 56.08
C GLY A 403 11.43 1.03 55.48
N HIS A 404 11.70 0.96 54.18
CA HIS A 404 12.45 -0.11 53.52
C HIS A 404 13.19 0.43 52.31
#